data_AF-A0A1A8BFH2-F1
#
_entry.id   AF-A0A1A8BFH2-F1
#
_cell.length_a   1.000
_cell.length_b   1.000
_cell.length_c   1.000
_cell.angle_alpha   90.00
_cell.angle_beta   90.00
_cell.angle_gamma   90.00
#
_symmetry.space_group_name_H-M   'P 1'
#
loop_
_entity.id
_entity.type
_entity.pdbx_description
1 polymer ?
#
loop_
_entity_poly.entity_id
_entity_poly.type
_entity_poly.pdbx_seq_one_letter_code
_entity_poly.pdbx_strand_id
1 'polypeptide(L)'
;HGEPGLLGGFVMIATSNGTREEENPSEESPHTEEECQGYYDVMGQFDPPFICKTGNYLYCCGTCGFRFCCSYKHSRLDQKS
;
A
#
# COMPACT_ATOMS: atom_id res chain seq x y z
N HIS A 1 -47.18 23.86 7.17
CA HIS A 1 -48.09 23.17 8.09
C HIS A 1 -47.73 21.69 8.05
N GLY A 2 -47.14 21.16 9.12
CA GLY A 2 -46.82 19.73 9.26
C GLY A 2 -45.47 19.43 9.90
N GLU A 3 -45.36 19.67 11.21
CA GLU A 3 -44.56 18.88 12.17
C GLU A 3 -45.59 18.16 13.11
N PRO A 4 -45.25 17.18 13.99
CA PRO A 4 -43.93 16.79 14.53
C PRO A 4 -43.68 15.26 14.73
N GLY A 5 -42.42 14.92 15.06
CA GLY A 5 -42.08 14.05 16.20
C GLY A 5 -41.92 12.54 15.99
N LEU A 6 -40.74 12.00 16.34
CA LEU A 6 -40.61 11.10 17.49
C LEU A 6 -39.14 10.93 17.90
N LEU A 7 -38.90 11.16 19.19
CA LEU A 7 -37.64 11.00 19.88
C LEU A 7 -37.40 9.50 20.16
N GLY A 8 -36.16 9.04 20.00
CA GLY A 8 -35.81 7.67 20.30
C GLY A 8 -34.30 7.49 20.33
N GLY A 9 -33.67 8.02 21.38
CA GLY A 9 -32.29 7.70 21.69
C GLY A 9 -32.16 6.23 22.06
N PHE A 10 -31.23 5.53 21.42
CA PHE A 10 -30.55 4.40 22.04
C PHE A 10 -29.05 4.65 21.92
N VAL A 11 -28.46 5.02 23.06
CA VAL A 11 -27.03 5.03 23.30
C VAL A 11 -26.57 3.57 23.41
N MET A 12 -25.70 3.12 22.51
CA MET A 12 -24.94 1.88 22.69
C MET A 12 -23.49 2.26 22.98
N ILE A 13 -23.11 2.35 24.26
CA ILE A 13 -21.70 2.53 24.65
C ILE A 13 -21.08 1.14 24.85
N ALA A 14 -20.14 0.85 23.94
CA ALA A 14 -18.93 0.04 23.99
C ALA A 14 -18.85 -1.18 24.93
N THR A 15 -18.44 -2.33 24.37
CA THR A 15 -17.02 -2.74 24.28
C THR A 15 -16.97 -4.16 23.71
N SER A 16 -16.15 -4.39 22.68
CA SER A 16 -15.05 -5.38 22.68
C SER A 16 -14.67 -5.86 21.27
N ASN A 17 -13.38 -5.63 20.99
CA ASN A 17 -12.45 -6.55 20.36
C ASN A 17 -12.62 -6.90 18.86
N GLY A 18 -11.87 -6.16 18.05
CA GLY A 18 -10.88 -6.80 17.19
C GLY A 18 -11.32 -7.15 15.78
N THR A 19 -11.25 -6.17 14.89
CA THR A 19 -10.67 -6.34 13.56
C THR A 19 -10.05 -4.99 13.17
N ARG A 20 -8.71 -4.93 13.09
CA ARG A 20 -8.07 -3.92 12.25
C ARG A 20 -8.41 -4.33 10.83
N GLU A 21 -9.54 -3.86 10.34
CA GLU A 21 -9.71 -3.68 8.90
C GLU A 21 -8.86 -2.46 8.54
N GLU A 22 -7.54 -2.64 8.58
CA GLU A 22 -6.71 -2.00 7.59
C GLU A 22 -7.13 -2.65 6.27
N GLU A 23 -8.20 -2.13 5.70
CA GLU A 23 -8.28 -1.99 4.26
C GLU A 23 -7.04 -1.17 3.86
N ASN A 24 -5.91 -1.86 3.74
CA ASN A 24 -4.94 -1.52 2.74
C ASN A 24 -5.53 -2.13 1.48
N PRO A 25 -6.29 -1.38 0.67
CA PRO A 25 -6.51 -1.83 -0.66
C PRO A 25 -5.10 -1.91 -1.24
N SER A 26 -4.58 -3.13 -1.36
CA SER A 26 -3.83 -3.48 -2.55
C SER A 26 -4.84 -3.37 -3.68
N GLU A 27 -5.23 -2.13 -3.95
CA GLU A 27 -5.84 -1.68 -5.17
C GLU A 27 -4.77 -2.06 -6.17
N GLU A 28 -4.93 -3.23 -6.80
CA GLU A 28 -4.36 -3.50 -8.11
C GLU A 28 -5.03 -2.48 -9.04
N SER A 29 -4.62 -1.23 -8.84
CA SER A 29 -4.88 -0.11 -9.67
C SER A 29 -4.29 -0.48 -11.02
N PRO A 30 -4.97 -0.23 -12.14
CA PRO A 30 -4.52 -0.65 -13.47
C PRO A 30 -3.28 0.11 -13.99
N HIS A 31 -2.40 0.56 -13.09
CA HIS A 31 -1.28 1.47 -13.32
C HIS A 31 0.02 0.67 -13.45
N THR A 32 0.71 0.67 -14.59
CA THR A 32 1.58 1.76 -15.07
C THR A 32 2.46 2.27 -13.92
N GLU A 33 3.78 2.06 -14.01
CA GLU A 33 4.83 2.63 -13.14
C GLU A 33 4.74 2.31 -11.62
N GLU A 34 5.56 1.36 -11.16
CA GLU A 34 5.74 0.99 -9.75
C GLU A 34 6.81 1.86 -9.06
N GLU A 35 6.56 2.28 -7.82
CA GLU A 35 7.57 2.88 -6.95
C GLU A 35 8.31 1.79 -6.16
N CYS A 36 9.63 1.72 -6.31
CA CYS A 36 10.49 1.01 -5.39
C CYS A 36 10.66 1.83 -4.12
N GLN A 37 10.17 1.32 -3.00
CA GLN A 37 10.38 1.89 -1.67
C GLN A 37 11.86 1.90 -1.31
N GLY A 38 12.27 2.88 -0.49
CA GLY A 38 13.61 2.95 0.04
C GLY A 38 13.95 1.73 0.89
N TYR A 39 15.22 1.34 0.88
CA TYR A 39 15.69 0.15 1.56
C TYR A 39 17.09 0.37 2.13
N TYR A 40 17.47 -0.45 3.10
CA TYR A 40 18.85 -0.53 3.54
C TYR A 40 19.53 -1.66 2.76
N ASP A 41 20.64 -1.35 2.10
CA ASP A 41 21.44 -2.34 1.42
C ASP A 41 22.16 -3.28 2.42
N VAL A 42 22.84 -4.30 1.90
CA VAL A 42 23.59 -5.25 2.74
C VAL A 42 24.79 -4.62 3.47
N MET A 43 25.17 -3.38 3.11
CA MET A 43 26.21 -2.60 3.77
C MET A 43 25.63 -1.64 4.83
N GLY A 44 24.31 -1.60 5.01
CA GLY A 44 23.61 -0.71 5.93
C GLY A 44 23.47 0.73 5.41
N GLN A 45 23.74 0.98 4.13
CA GLN A 45 23.47 2.25 3.48
C GLN A 45 21.99 2.33 3.11
N PHE A 46 21.37 3.48 3.41
CA PHE A 46 20.00 3.74 2.99
C PHE A 46 19.96 4.21 1.53
N ASP A 47 19.31 3.43 0.68
CA ASP A 47 18.96 3.80 -0.69
C ASP A 47 17.55 4.41 -0.70
N PRO A 48 17.37 5.64 -1.23
CA PRO A 48 16.08 6.32 -1.26
C PRO A 48 15.09 5.65 -2.25
N PRO A 49 13.78 5.88 -2.09
CA PRO A 49 12.79 5.36 -3.02
C PRO A 49 12.98 5.95 -4.44
N PHE A 50 12.57 5.18 -5.46
CA PHE A 50 12.62 5.59 -6.86
C PHE A 50 11.45 5.01 -7.67
N ILE A 51 11.02 5.73 -8.70
CA ILE A 51 9.87 5.37 -9.53
C ILE A 51 10.32 4.71 -10.83
N CYS A 52 9.79 3.52 -11.14
CA CYS A 52 10.02 2.79 -12.36
C CYS A 52 9.11 3.28 -13.49
N LYS A 53 9.57 4.30 -14.20
CA LYS A 53 8.82 4.97 -15.29
C LYS A 53 9.54 5.01 -16.64
N THR A 54 10.60 4.22 -16.79
CA THR A 54 11.43 4.22 -18.01
C THR A 54 10.96 3.16 -18.99
N GLY A 55 10.28 3.56 -20.06
CA GLY A 55 9.86 2.64 -21.13
C GLY A 55 8.99 1.50 -20.60
N ASN A 56 9.44 0.25 -20.81
CA ASN A 56 8.73 -0.94 -20.31
C ASN A 56 9.19 -1.37 -18.90
N TYR A 57 10.13 -0.65 -18.29
CA TYR A 57 10.64 -0.96 -16.96
C TYR A 57 9.71 -0.33 -15.91
N LEU A 58 8.57 -0.98 -15.71
CA LEU A 58 7.48 -0.48 -14.87
C LEU A 58 7.39 -1.20 -13.52
N TYR A 59 8.23 -2.21 -13.27
CA TYR A 59 8.14 -3.05 -12.07
C TYR A 59 9.39 -2.90 -11.20
N CYS A 60 9.19 -2.94 -9.89
CA CYS A 60 10.25 -3.00 -8.90
C CYS A 60 10.69 -4.46 -8.72
N CYS A 61 11.95 -4.76 -9.00
CA CYS A 61 12.50 -6.11 -9.01
C CYS A 61 13.81 -6.16 -8.22
N GLY A 62 14.26 -7.37 -7.85
CA GLY A 62 15.52 -7.58 -7.13
C GLY A 62 15.33 -8.27 -5.79
N THR A 63 15.98 -7.74 -4.75
CA THR A 63 15.94 -8.27 -3.38
C THR A 63 15.69 -7.15 -2.37
N CYS A 64 15.42 -7.50 -1.11
CA CYS A 64 15.21 -6.52 -0.05
C CYS A 64 16.37 -5.52 0.12
N GLY A 65 17.61 -5.93 -0.20
CA GLY A 65 18.83 -5.11 -0.09
C GLY A 65 19.42 -4.66 -1.42
N PHE A 66 18.72 -4.86 -2.55
CA PHE A 66 19.13 -4.37 -3.86
C PHE A 66 17.94 -4.36 -4.82
N ARG A 67 17.40 -3.17 -5.11
CA ARG A 67 16.20 -3.00 -5.94
C ARG A 67 16.55 -2.33 -7.27
N PHE A 68 15.84 -2.70 -8.34
CA PHE A 68 16.01 -2.11 -9.66
C PHE A 68 14.71 -2.21 -10.48
N CYS A 69 14.57 -1.35 -11.50
CA CYS A 69 13.42 -1.42 -12.40
C CYS A 69 13.58 -2.53 -13.43
N CYS A 70 12.54 -3.35 -13.62
CA CYS A 70 12.49 -4.40 -14.64
C CYS A 70 11.17 -4.38 -15.43
N SER A 71 11.15 -5.03 -16.60
CA SER A 71 9.98 -5.11 -17.48
C SER A 71 9.12 -6.35 -17.28
N TYR A 72 9.55 -7.26 -16.40
CA TYR A 72 8.92 -8.56 -16.20
C TYR A 72 8.07 -8.57 -14.93
N LYS A 73 6.75 -8.55 -15.08
CA LYS A 73 5.80 -8.58 -13.95
C LYS A 73 6.02 -9.78 -13.02
N HIS A 74 6.43 -10.93 -13.57
CA HIS A 74 6.66 -12.15 -12.78
C HIS A 74 7.91 -12.08 -11.88
N SER A 75 8.81 -11.13 -12.14
CA SER A 75 10.02 -10.89 -11.34
C SER A 75 9.84 -9.75 -10.35
N ARG A 76 8.63 -9.22 -10.22
CA ARG A 76 8.29 -8.16 -9.27
C ARG A 76 8.58 -8.62 -7.84
N LEU A 77 9.27 -7.77 -7.09
CA LEU A 77 9.60 -7.98 -5.68
C LEU A 77 8.43 -7.57 -4.79
N ASP A 78 8.09 -8.40 -3.80
CA ASP A 78 7.22 -7.95 -2.70
C ASP A 78 8.04 -7.06 -1.76
N GLN A 79 7.66 -5.79 -1.70
CA GLN A 79 8.47 -4.73 -1.11
C GLN A 79 8.31 -4.61 0.41
N LYS A 80 7.32 -5.28 1.01
CA LYS A 80 7.09 -5.31 2.46
C LYS A 80 8.11 -6.25 3.11
N SER A 81 8.96 -5.68 3.99
CA SER A 81 9.91 -6.42 4.84
C SER A 81 9.26 -6.97 6.10
#